data_AF-A0A967N7P5-F1
#
_entry.id   AF-A0A967N7P5-F1
#
_cell.length_a   1.000
_cell.length_b   1.000
_cell.length_c   1.000
_cell.angle_alpha   90.00
_cell.angle_beta   90.00
_cell.angle_gamma   90.00
#
_symmetry.space_group_name_H-M   'P 1'
#
loop_
_entity.id
_entity.type
_entity.pdbx_description
1 polymer ?
#
loop_
_entity_poly.entity_id
_entity_poly.type
_entity_poly.pdbx_seq_one_letter_code
_entity_poly.pdbx_strand_id
1 'polypeptide(L)'
;PDLGQRTLFQKILVPLDESRESESVLAHVKALAELAEVEVLLLHVVHFPTEFVSSYPPDTVKMNEQVVEEGYERAQAYLERVASDLKDDGLDVSTRVRVEVHPAAGIVHTAEEEGVDLVAMATHGRGGLGRTLLGSVTDKVVRGVHRPILTVRPEEGSTEAVAGEEES
;
A
#
# COMPACT_ATOMS: atom_id res chain seq x y z
N PRO A 1 30.01 12.18 22.20
CA PRO A 1 28.63 12.29 21.67
C PRO A 1 27.89 10.98 21.92
N ASP A 2 26.88 11.04 22.76
CA ASP A 2 25.98 9.93 23.05
C ASP A 2 25.26 9.53 21.73
N LEU A 3 25.53 8.31 21.25
CA LEU A 3 24.83 7.69 20.13
C LEU A 3 23.58 6.94 20.62
N GLY A 4 23.06 7.32 21.80
CA GLY A 4 21.81 6.84 22.35
C GLY A 4 20.70 6.92 21.32
N GLN A 5 20.29 5.73 20.87
CA GLN A 5 19.01 5.40 20.22
C GLN A 5 18.27 6.60 19.62
N ARG A 6 18.74 7.09 18.48
CA ARG A 6 17.84 7.72 17.53
C ARG A 6 17.14 6.60 16.79
N THR A 7 15.90 6.30 17.15
CA THR A 7 15.02 5.50 16.29
C THR A 7 15.02 6.18 14.92
N LEU A 8 15.51 5.46 13.91
CA LEU A 8 15.71 5.99 12.55
C LEU A 8 14.40 6.36 11.87
N PHE A 9 13.28 5.78 12.31
CA PHE A 9 11.93 5.98 11.80
C PHE A 9 10.95 5.98 12.97
N GLN A 10 9.89 6.78 12.89
CA GLN A 10 8.80 6.82 13.88
C GLN A 10 7.45 6.48 13.27
N LYS A 11 7.26 6.75 11.97
CA LYS A 11 6.04 6.43 11.23
C LYS A 11 6.34 5.82 9.86
N ILE A 12 5.76 4.65 9.57
CA ILE A 12 5.83 3.97 8.28
C ILE A 12 4.49 4.10 7.56
N LEU A 13 4.50 4.64 6.34
CA LEU A 13 3.33 4.60 5.45
C LEU A 13 3.32 3.30 4.65
N VAL A 14 2.18 2.60 4.67
CA VAL A 14 1.97 1.36 3.91
C VAL A 14 0.74 1.49 3.02
N PRO A 15 0.93 1.84 1.73
CA PRO A 15 -0.14 1.83 0.75
C PRO A 15 -0.58 0.41 0.39
N LEU A 16 -1.89 0.15 0.45
CA LEU A 16 -2.52 -1.13 0.12
C LEU A 16 -3.70 -0.92 -0.85
N ASP A 17 -3.93 -1.88 -1.74
CA ASP A 17 -4.97 -1.83 -2.78
C ASP A 17 -5.86 -3.08 -2.81
N GLU A 18 -5.96 -3.81 -1.69
CA GLU A 18 -6.70 -5.07 -1.53
C GLU A 18 -6.11 -6.26 -2.31
N SER A 19 -5.02 -6.05 -3.05
CA SER A 19 -4.30 -7.14 -3.70
C SER A 19 -3.40 -7.90 -2.74
N ARG A 20 -3.24 -9.20 -2.96
CA ARG A 20 -2.29 -10.06 -2.21
C ARG A 20 -0.86 -9.58 -2.40
N GLU A 21 -0.56 -9.05 -3.58
CA GLU A 21 0.72 -8.47 -3.92
C GLU A 21 1.01 -7.27 -3.01
N SER A 22 0.07 -6.33 -2.85
CA SER A 22 0.23 -5.19 -1.94
C SER A 22 0.43 -5.63 -0.48
N GLU A 23 -0.35 -6.61 -0.03
CA GLU A 23 -0.28 -7.15 1.34
C GLU A 23 1.03 -7.90 1.63
N SER A 24 1.77 -8.35 0.61
CA SER A 24 3.06 -9.04 0.80
C SER A 24 4.12 -8.19 1.53
N VAL A 25 3.97 -6.87 1.50
CA VAL A 25 4.83 -5.95 2.26
C VAL A 25 4.62 -6.05 3.77
N LEU A 26 3.43 -6.47 4.22
CA LEU A 26 3.03 -6.44 5.63
C LEU A 26 3.90 -7.33 6.51
N ALA A 27 4.34 -8.49 6.01
CA ALA A 27 5.26 -9.35 6.76
C ALA A 27 6.60 -8.66 7.07
N HIS A 28 7.09 -7.83 6.14
CA HIS A 28 8.33 -7.07 6.30
C HIS A 28 8.12 -5.86 7.20
N VAL A 29 6.99 -5.17 7.07
CA VAL A 29 6.61 -4.05 7.94
C VAL A 29 6.45 -4.54 9.38
N LYS A 30 5.84 -5.71 9.60
CA LYS A 30 5.69 -6.31 10.92
C LYS A 30 7.04 -6.54 11.60
N ALA A 31 7.95 -7.23 10.91
CA ALA A 31 9.29 -7.45 11.42
C ALA A 31 10.04 -6.13 11.71
N LEU A 32 9.84 -5.10 10.90
CA LEU A 32 10.47 -3.79 11.12
C LEU A 32 9.84 -3.04 12.31
N ALA A 33 8.52 -3.10 12.46
CA ALA A 33 7.80 -2.41 13.51
C ALA A 33 8.05 -2.99 14.90
N GLU A 34 8.14 -4.33 15.02
CA GLU A 34 8.51 -5.03 16.25
C GLU A 34 9.91 -4.64 16.75
N LEU A 35 10.84 -4.33 15.85
CA LEU A 35 12.21 -3.97 16.20
C LEU A 35 12.39 -2.51 16.63
N ALA A 36 11.47 -1.63 16.23
CA ALA A 36 11.68 -0.18 16.27
C ALA A 36 10.58 0.62 16.97
N GLU A 37 9.52 -0.03 17.49
CA GLU A 37 8.38 0.63 18.16
C GLU A 37 7.85 1.82 17.35
N VAL A 38 7.50 1.57 16.08
CA VAL A 38 7.05 2.59 15.13
C VAL A 38 5.56 2.47 14.83
N GLU A 39 4.92 3.61 14.58
CA GLU A 39 3.55 3.66 14.09
C GLU A 39 3.49 3.18 12.63
N VAL A 40 2.57 2.27 12.34
CA VAL A 40 2.23 1.85 10.98
C VAL A 40 0.97 2.58 10.54
N LEU A 41 1.10 3.47 9.56
CA LEU A 41 -0.03 4.12 8.90
C LEU A 41 -0.40 3.34 7.64
N LEU A 42 -1.52 2.62 7.69
CA LEU A 42 -2.07 1.97 6.51
C LEU A 42 -2.85 2.98 5.66
N LEU A 43 -2.59 2.98 4.35
CA LEU A 43 -3.22 3.89 3.39
C LEU A 43 -3.92 3.10 2.29
N HIS A 44 -5.15 3.49 1.96
CA HIS A 44 -5.79 3.10 0.71
C HIS A 44 -6.17 4.35 -0.08
N VAL A 45 -5.84 4.37 -1.38
CA VAL A 45 -6.20 5.48 -2.27
C VAL A 45 -7.34 5.06 -3.18
N VAL A 46 -8.53 5.58 -2.91
CA VAL A 46 -9.69 5.43 -3.78
C VAL A 46 -9.45 6.28 -5.02
N HIS A 47 -9.19 5.60 -6.14
CA HIS A 47 -8.97 6.25 -7.42
C HIS A 47 -10.27 6.83 -7.96
N PHE A 48 -10.30 8.15 -8.16
CA PHE A 48 -11.43 8.84 -8.75
C PHE A 48 -10.98 9.64 -9.99
N PRO A 49 -11.07 9.06 -11.20
CA PRO A 49 -10.63 9.73 -12.41
C PRO A 49 -11.49 10.97 -12.72
N THR A 50 -10.83 12.07 -13.06
CA THR A 50 -11.46 13.37 -13.35
C THR A 50 -12.30 13.39 -14.63
N GLU A 51 -12.16 12.38 -15.48
CA GLU A 51 -12.98 12.17 -16.69
C GLU A 51 -14.48 12.07 -16.35
N PHE A 52 -14.82 11.72 -15.11
CA PHE A 52 -16.19 11.64 -14.61
C PHE A 52 -16.81 12.99 -14.22
N VAL A 53 -16.02 14.08 -14.09
CA VAL A 53 -16.46 15.33 -13.42
C VAL A 53 -16.81 16.45 -14.41
N SER A 54 -16.21 16.49 -15.60
CA SER A 54 -16.25 17.71 -16.44
C SER A 54 -17.23 17.70 -17.63
N SER A 55 -17.93 16.60 -17.94
CA SER A 55 -18.71 16.50 -19.20
C SER A 55 -20.09 15.87 -19.10
N TYR A 56 -20.64 15.64 -17.91
CA TYR A 56 -21.89 14.89 -17.76
C TYR A 56 -23.03 15.66 -17.04
N PRO A 57 -24.31 15.28 -17.29
CA PRO A 57 -25.49 15.89 -16.66
C PRO A 57 -25.51 15.81 -15.12
N PRO A 58 -26.30 16.64 -14.40
CA PRO A 58 -26.33 16.68 -12.93
C PRO A 58 -26.53 15.31 -12.23
N ASP A 59 -27.27 14.38 -12.85
CA ASP A 59 -27.52 13.05 -12.27
C ASP A 59 -26.26 12.17 -12.22
N THR A 60 -25.27 12.40 -13.09
CA THR A 60 -23.99 11.65 -13.03
C THR A 60 -23.10 12.12 -11.89
N VAL A 61 -23.22 13.39 -11.48
CA VAL A 61 -22.48 13.91 -10.31
C VAL A 61 -22.89 13.16 -9.05
N LYS A 62 -24.20 12.93 -8.86
CA LYS A 62 -24.70 12.12 -7.73
C LYS A 62 -24.26 10.67 -7.80
N MET A 63 -24.24 10.07 -9.00
CA MET A 63 -23.76 8.70 -9.18
C MET A 63 -22.25 8.58 -8.89
N ASN A 64 -21.48 9.60 -9.23
CA ASN A 64 -20.06 9.68 -8.89
C ASN A 64 -19.83 9.83 -7.38
N GLU A 65 -20.62 10.66 -6.68
CA GLU A 65 -20.56 10.80 -5.22
C GLU A 65 -20.84 9.46 -4.55
N GLN A 66 -21.86 8.72 -5.00
CA GLN A 66 -22.18 7.41 -4.46
C GLN A 66 -21.04 6.38 -4.71
N VAL A 67 -20.46 6.37 -5.92
CA VAL A 67 -19.32 5.48 -6.23
C VAL A 67 -18.10 5.80 -5.36
N VAL A 68 -17.83 7.07 -5.09
CA VAL A 68 -16.75 7.50 -4.20
C VAL A 68 -17.05 7.08 -2.76
N GLU A 69 -18.27 7.27 -2.29
CA GLU A 69 -18.69 6.88 -0.94
C GLU A 69 -18.58 5.36 -0.74
N GLU A 70 -19.15 4.56 -1.65
CA GLU A 70 -19.04 3.10 -1.62
C GLU A 70 -17.57 2.63 -1.69
N GLY A 71 -16.76 3.29 -2.53
CA GLY A 71 -15.33 3.05 -2.61
C GLY A 71 -14.60 3.37 -1.30
N TYR A 72 -14.97 4.45 -0.65
CA TYR A 72 -14.41 4.89 0.63
C TYR A 72 -14.79 3.93 1.76
N GLU A 73 -16.07 3.57 1.90
CA GLU A 73 -16.57 2.63 2.90
C GLU A 73 -15.88 1.26 2.76
N ARG A 74 -15.77 0.74 1.53
CA ARG A 74 -15.08 -0.52 1.25
C ARG A 74 -13.60 -0.46 1.62
N ALA A 75 -12.92 0.61 1.22
CA ALA A 75 -11.51 0.82 1.54
C ALA A 75 -11.28 0.94 3.06
N GLN A 76 -12.16 1.65 3.76
CA GLN A 76 -12.09 1.80 5.21
C GLN A 76 -12.28 0.46 5.91
N ALA A 77 -13.33 -0.29 5.58
CA ALA A 77 -13.59 -1.61 6.15
C ALA A 77 -12.43 -2.58 5.90
N TYR A 78 -11.83 -2.52 4.72
CA TYR A 78 -10.62 -3.28 4.40
C TYR A 78 -9.44 -2.91 5.30
N LEU A 79 -9.11 -1.62 5.41
CA LEU A 79 -8.00 -1.17 6.25
C LEU A 79 -8.22 -1.48 7.72
N GLU A 80 -9.45 -1.35 8.23
CA GLU A 80 -9.80 -1.67 9.62
C GLU A 80 -9.57 -3.16 9.92
N ARG A 81 -9.91 -4.05 8.98
CA ARG A 81 -9.62 -5.48 9.11
C ARG A 81 -8.12 -5.73 9.20
N VAL A 82 -7.34 -5.20 8.26
CA VAL A 82 -5.87 -5.37 8.25
C VAL A 82 -5.24 -4.76 9.50
N ALA A 83 -5.71 -3.59 9.93
CA ALA A 83 -5.23 -2.94 11.15
C ALA A 83 -5.56 -3.75 12.40
N SER A 84 -6.73 -4.40 12.48
CA SER A 84 -7.08 -5.29 13.59
C SER A 84 -6.08 -6.44 13.69
N ASP A 85 -5.80 -7.12 12.57
CA ASP A 85 -4.87 -8.25 12.54
C ASP A 85 -3.47 -7.83 13.03
N LEU A 86 -2.97 -6.67 12.58
CA LEU A 86 -1.67 -6.14 13.01
C LEU A 86 -1.66 -5.65 14.47
N LYS A 87 -2.78 -5.13 14.98
CA LYS A 87 -2.91 -4.72 16.39
C LYS A 87 -2.95 -5.92 17.31
N ASP A 88 -3.58 -7.01 16.90
CA ASP A 88 -3.57 -8.28 17.65
C ASP A 88 -2.16 -8.86 17.75
N ASP A 89 -1.29 -8.53 16.79
CA ASP A 89 0.15 -8.80 16.82
C ASP A 89 0.97 -7.81 17.67
N GLY A 90 0.33 -6.82 18.29
CA GLY A 90 0.95 -5.86 19.21
C GLY A 90 1.53 -4.59 18.58
N LEU A 91 1.20 -4.30 17.31
CA LEU A 91 1.70 -3.12 16.61
C LEU A 91 0.82 -1.89 16.88
N ASP A 92 1.43 -0.70 16.84
CA ASP A 92 0.69 0.57 16.77
C ASP A 92 0.30 0.87 15.32
N VAL A 93 -1.00 0.91 15.05
CA VAL A 93 -1.53 0.99 13.68
C VAL A 93 -2.65 2.02 13.57
N SER A 94 -2.49 2.94 12.62
CA SER A 94 -3.50 3.91 12.19
C SER A 94 -3.91 3.64 10.73
N THR A 95 -5.09 4.12 10.33
CA THR A 95 -5.63 3.92 8.98
C THR A 95 -6.01 5.25 8.34
N ARG A 96 -5.83 5.34 7.03
CA ARG A 96 -6.25 6.50 6.24
C ARG A 96 -6.78 6.05 4.89
N VAL A 97 -7.98 6.49 4.55
CA VAL A 97 -8.49 6.44 3.17
C VAL A 97 -8.34 7.82 2.55
N ARG A 98 -7.80 7.89 1.33
CA ARG A 98 -7.69 9.12 0.55
C ARG A 98 -8.41 8.94 -0.78
N VAL A 99 -9.18 9.94 -1.18
CA VAL A 99 -9.74 10.01 -2.53
C VAL A 99 -8.78 10.85 -3.37
N GLU A 100 -8.30 10.30 -4.49
CA GLU A 100 -7.35 11.01 -5.35
C GLU A 100 -7.48 10.58 -6.81
N VAL A 101 -7.16 11.51 -7.72
CA VAL A 101 -7.18 11.24 -9.17
C VAL A 101 -6.10 10.24 -9.57
N HIS A 102 -4.98 10.20 -8.87
CA HIS A 102 -3.90 9.26 -9.16
C HIS A 102 -3.39 8.62 -7.87
N PRO A 103 -3.40 7.28 -7.75
CA PRO A 103 -2.93 6.59 -6.55
C PRO A 103 -1.53 7.03 -6.10
N ALA A 104 -0.60 7.17 -7.04
CA ALA A 104 0.76 7.61 -6.75
C ALA A 104 0.82 9.02 -6.15
N ALA A 105 -0.01 9.95 -6.64
CA ALA A 105 -0.09 11.30 -6.08
C ALA A 105 -0.66 11.25 -4.66
N GLY A 106 -1.70 10.44 -4.44
CA GLY A 106 -2.32 10.27 -3.12
C GLY A 106 -1.34 9.74 -2.09
N ILE A 107 -0.50 8.78 -2.49
CA ILE A 107 0.58 8.23 -1.65
C ILE A 107 1.61 9.31 -1.32
N VAL A 108 2.10 10.06 -2.32
CA VAL A 108 3.10 11.12 -2.12
C VAL A 108 2.55 12.22 -1.20
N HIS A 109 1.35 12.72 -1.47
CA HIS A 109 0.72 13.76 -0.67
C HIS A 109 0.48 13.29 0.76
N THR A 110 -0.02 12.06 0.97
CA THR A 110 -0.20 11.53 2.33
C THR A 110 1.13 11.36 3.05
N ALA A 111 2.19 10.91 2.37
CA ALA A 111 3.51 10.80 2.98
C ALA A 111 4.05 12.17 3.47
N GLU A 112 3.79 13.23 2.71
CA GLU A 112 4.16 14.59 3.08
C GLU A 112 3.31 15.16 4.22
N GLU A 113 1.98 15.05 4.10
CA GLU A 113 1.01 15.56 5.08
C GLU A 113 1.17 14.90 6.45
N GLU A 114 1.41 13.58 6.48
CA GLU A 114 1.53 12.79 7.71
C GLU A 114 2.95 12.79 8.28
N GLY A 115 3.89 13.41 7.57
CA GLY A 115 5.28 13.53 8.00
C GLY A 115 6.00 12.19 8.15
N VAL A 116 5.65 11.18 7.35
CA VAL A 116 6.17 9.82 7.53
C VAL A 116 7.67 9.74 7.26
N ASP A 117 8.35 8.79 7.88
CA ASP A 117 9.80 8.64 7.77
C ASP A 117 10.20 7.56 6.75
N LEU A 118 9.29 6.63 6.47
CA LEU A 118 9.48 5.54 5.52
C LEU A 118 8.18 5.27 4.77
N VAL A 119 8.27 5.03 3.46
CA VAL A 119 7.18 4.45 2.68
C VAL A 119 7.54 3.00 2.38
N ALA A 120 6.69 2.05 2.75
CA ALA A 120 6.89 0.62 2.47
C ALA A 120 5.83 0.14 1.49
N MET A 121 6.26 -0.37 0.33
CA MET A 121 5.36 -0.82 -0.73
C MET A 121 5.82 -2.15 -1.32
N ALA A 122 4.85 -2.97 -1.73
CA ALA A 122 5.14 -4.06 -2.63
C ALA A 122 5.40 -3.55 -4.06
N THR A 123 6.17 -4.32 -4.80
CA THR A 123 6.34 -4.22 -6.24
C THR A 123 5.52 -5.30 -6.92
N HIS A 124 5.25 -5.17 -8.22
CA HIS A 124 4.57 -6.24 -8.95
C HIS A 124 5.57 -7.36 -9.25
N GLY A 125 5.24 -8.59 -8.84
CA GLY A 125 5.94 -9.82 -9.24
C GLY A 125 5.52 -10.28 -10.64
N ARG A 126 6.42 -10.91 -11.41
CA ARG A 126 6.17 -11.28 -12.82
C ARG A 126 5.15 -12.42 -12.94
N GLY A 127 3.89 -12.05 -13.13
CA GLY A 127 2.80 -12.94 -13.58
C GLY A 127 2.18 -12.57 -14.94
N GLY A 128 2.61 -11.48 -15.59
CA GLY A 128 2.05 -11.08 -16.88
C GLY A 128 2.86 -9.97 -17.56
N LEU A 129 3.44 -10.30 -18.72
CA LEU A 129 4.04 -9.39 -19.71
C LEU A 129 5.15 -8.44 -19.21
N GLY A 130 6.40 -8.89 -19.34
CA GLY A 130 7.52 -8.08 -19.87
C GLY A 130 7.98 -6.83 -19.10
N ARG A 131 9.19 -6.92 -18.54
CA ARG A 131 10.16 -5.81 -18.30
C ARG A 131 9.88 -4.75 -17.23
N THR A 132 8.69 -4.55 -16.67
CA THR A 132 8.49 -3.59 -15.56
C THR A 132 8.68 -4.27 -14.20
N LEU A 133 9.82 -4.02 -13.54
CA LEU A 133 10.16 -4.55 -12.20
C LEU A 133 9.53 -3.75 -11.05
N LEU A 134 9.14 -2.50 -11.31
CA LEU A 134 8.33 -1.67 -10.40
C LEU A 134 6.96 -1.53 -11.04
N GLY A 135 5.88 -1.79 -10.29
CA GLY A 135 4.53 -1.48 -10.75
C GLY A 135 4.41 0.00 -11.11
N SER A 136 3.42 0.36 -11.94
CA SER A 136 3.27 1.74 -12.45
C SER A 136 3.03 2.77 -11.34
N VAL A 137 2.40 2.37 -10.23
CA VAL A 137 2.24 3.21 -9.03
C VAL A 137 3.56 3.32 -8.29
N THR A 138 4.23 2.19 -7.98
CA THR A 138 5.49 2.17 -7.25
C THR A 138 6.59 2.97 -7.96
N ASP A 139 6.74 2.86 -9.29
CA ASP A 139 7.72 3.66 -10.05
C ASP A 139 7.46 5.17 -9.92
N LYS A 140 6.19 5.59 -9.99
CA LYS A 140 5.82 7.01 -9.80
C LYS A 140 6.08 7.48 -8.37
N VAL A 141 5.77 6.66 -7.37
CA VAL A 141 6.02 6.98 -5.95
C VAL A 141 7.51 7.09 -5.68
N VAL A 142 8.33 6.13 -6.13
CA VAL A 142 9.81 6.17 -5.98
C VAL A 142 10.40 7.46 -6.54
N ARG A 143 9.86 7.99 -7.63
CA ARG A 143 10.31 9.25 -8.23
C ARG A 143 9.74 10.50 -7.56
N GLY A 144 8.63 10.37 -6.85
CA GLY A 144 7.88 11.48 -6.28
C GLY A 144 8.09 11.71 -4.79
N VAL A 145 8.43 10.67 -4.01
CA VAL A 145 8.62 10.83 -2.56
C VAL A 145 10.01 11.39 -2.25
N HIS A 146 10.06 12.26 -1.25
CA HIS A 146 11.31 12.75 -0.66
C HIS A 146 11.74 11.96 0.59
N ARG A 147 11.09 10.83 0.84
CA ARG A 147 11.33 9.94 1.99
C ARG A 147 12.01 8.64 1.54
N PRO A 148 12.79 7.98 2.41
CA PRO A 148 13.21 6.61 2.20
C PRO A 148 12.03 5.72 1.76
N ILE A 149 12.31 4.79 0.84
CA ILE A 149 11.31 3.83 0.36
C ILE A 149 11.85 2.40 0.47
N LEU A 150 11.06 1.53 1.09
CA LEU A 150 11.29 0.08 1.11
C LEU A 150 10.38 -0.56 0.06
N THR A 151 10.99 -1.21 -0.93
CA THR A 151 10.26 -1.98 -1.94
C THR A 151 10.42 -3.47 -1.71
N VAL A 152 9.32 -4.17 -1.50
CA VAL A 152 9.29 -5.64 -1.34
C VAL A 152 8.88 -6.30 -2.65
N ARG A 153 9.56 -7.38 -3.01
CA ARG A 153 9.14 -8.23 -4.13
C ARG A 153 8.30 -9.38 -3.58
N PRO A 154 7.11 -9.65 -4.13
CA PRO A 154 6.38 -10.86 -3.79
C PRO A 154 7.23 -12.09 -4.13
N GLU A 155 7.37 -13.02 -3.19
CA GLU A 155 8.06 -14.29 -3.41
C GLU A 155 7.29 -15.11 -4.45
N GLU A 156 7.98 -15.67 -5.45
CA GLU A 156 7.39 -16.64 -6.38
C GLU A 156 7.07 -17.90 -5.59
N GLY A 157 5.81 -18.33 -5.59
CA GLY A 157 5.43 -19.60 -4.98
C GLY A 157 6.32 -20.72 -5.54
N SER A 158 7.02 -21.41 -4.65
CA SER A 158 7.70 -22.68 -4.89
C SER A 158 6.71 -23.70 -5.46
N THR A 159 6.50 -23.66 -6.77
CA THR A 159 5.99 -24.80 -7.53
C THR A 159 7.21 -25.61 -7.93
N GLU A 160 7.79 -26.33 -6.97
CA GLU A 160 8.58 -27.50 -7.34
C GLU A 160 7.61 -28.55 -7.86
N ALA A 161 7.86 -28.94 -9.10
CA ALA A 161 7.16 -29.99 -9.80
C ALA A 161 7.20 -31.28 -8.98
N VAL A 162 6.03 -31.82 -8.67
CA VAL A 162 5.88 -33.27 -8.51
C VAL A 162 5.96 -33.85 -9.92
N ALA A 163 7.19 -34.01 -10.40
CA ALA A 163 7.52 -34.81 -11.57
C ALA A 163 8.27 -36.06 -11.07
N GLY A 164 7.68 -37.22 -11.35
CA GLY A 164 8.06 -38.54 -10.83
C GLY A 164 6.97 -39.01 -9.89
N GLU A 165 6.14 -40.00 -10.21
CA GLU A 165 6.47 -41.28 -10.84
C GLU A 165 5.30 -41.77 -11.71
N GLU A 166 5.51 -41.85 -13.03
CA GLU A 166 4.96 -42.92 -13.87
C GLU A 166 6.16 -43.54 -14.60
N GLU A 167 6.56 -44.75 -14.20
CA GLU A 167 7.05 -45.81 -15.11
C GLU A 167 7.46 -47.06 -14.30
N SER A 168 6.55 -48.04 -14.23
CA SER A 168 6.73 -49.49 -14.50
C SER A 168 5.79 -50.36 -13.67
#